data_AF-A0A7X5I4T1-F1
#
_entry.id   AF-A0A7X5I4T1-F1
#
_cell.length_a   1.000
_cell.length_b   1.000
_cell.length_c   1.000
_cell.angle_alpha   90.00
_cell.angle_beta   90.00
_cell.angle_gamma   90.00
#
_symmetry.space_group_name_H-M   'P 1'
#
loop_
_entity.id
_entity.type
_entity.pdbx_description
1 polymer ?
#
loop_
_entity_poly.entity_id
_entity_poly.type
_entity_poly.pdbx_seq_one_letter_code
_entity_poly.pdbx_strand_id
1 'polypeptide(L)'
;MLKKFWIYDSWLHDKKIGMLTYDEDSNEFSIEVADDLTPEEAPFIFQHFMEKGYKTIPKEWCLHWVKERIIPSNRQLIGVIMENLGVPEYTEYNMLVAMNGKCTTDGCYIVPIQ
;
A
#
# COMPACT_ATOMS: atom_id res chain seq x y z
N MET A 1 10.23 -1.39 -14.78
CA MET A 1 11.20 -1.52 -13.64
C MET A 1 10.44 -1.86 -12.37
N LEU A 2 10.97 -2.73 -11.49
CA LEU A 2 10.32 -3.07 -10.22
C LEU A 2 10.74 -2.13 -9.09
N LYS A 3 9.77 -1.53 -8.41
CA LYS A 3 9.95 -0.78 -7.15
C LYS A 3 9.37 -1.60 -6.01
N LYS A 4 10.14 -1.79 -4.94
CA LYS A 4 9.74 -2.64 -3.81
C LYS A 4 9.72 -1.86 -2.51
N PHE A 5 8.75 -2.18 -1.67
CA PHE A 5 8.57 -1.58 -0.37
C PHE A 5 8.22 -2.64 0.65
N TRP A 6 8.80 -2.56 1.85
CA TRP A 6 8.25 -3.23 3.01
C TRP A 6 6.98 -2.54 3.45
N ILE A 7 5.99 -3.32 3.87
CA ILE A 7 4.78 -2.83 4.54
C ILE A 7 4.96 -3.10 6.02
N TYR A 8 4.83 -2.05 6.82
CA TYR A 8 4.91 -2.08 8.27
C TYR A 8 3.58 -1.65 8.88
N ASP A 9 3.31 -2.08 10.11
CA ASP A 9 2.19 -1.59 10.90
C ASP A 9 2.66 -0.98 12.23
N SER A 10 2.45 0.32 12.39
CA SER A 10 2.82 1.08 13.58
C SER A 10 1.98 0.72 14.82
N TRP A 11 0.77 0.18 14.63
CA TRP A 11 -0.06 -0.29 15.74
C TRP A 11 0.43 -1.64 16.29
N LEU A 12 1.30 -2.31 15.53
CA LEU A 12 1.97 -3.56 15.92
C LEU A 12 3.46 -3.36 16.21
N HIS A 13 3.83 -2.25 16.85
CA HIS A 13 5.22 -1.95 17.20
C HIS A 13 6.16 -1.93 15.97
N ASP A 14 5.69 -1.35 14.87
CA ASP A 14 6.41 -1.31 13.60
C ASP A 14 6.80 -2.72 13.12
N LYS A 15 5.90 -3.70 13.30
CA LYS A 15 6.07 -5.06 12.76
C LYS A 15 5.97 -5.00 11.24
N LYS A 16 6.87 -5.72 10.58
CA LYS A 16 6.83 -5.93 9.12
C LYS A 16 5.71 -6.93 8.80
N ILE A 17 4.71 -6.50 8.04
CA ILE A 17 3.53 -7.30 7.74
C ILE A 17 3.49 -7.82 6.29
N GLY A 18 4.34 -7.28 5.41
CA GLY A 18 4.40 -7.73 4.02
C GLY A 18 5.35 -6.93 3.15
N MET A 19 5.25 -7.15 1.85
CA MET A 19 6.00 -6.47 0.81
C MET A 19 5.05 -6.04 -0.31
N LEU A 20 5.10 -4.77 -0.68
CA LEU A 20 4.46 -4.22 -1.86
C LEU A 20 5.50 -4.15 -2.98
N THR A 21 5.16 -4.67 -4.16
CA THR A 21 5.92 -4.43 -5.39
C THR A 21 5.04 -3.64 -6.36
N TYR A 22 5.62 -2.62 -6.98
CA TYR A 22 5.06 -1.91 -8.11
C TYR A 22 5.91 -2.17 -9.34
N ASP A 23 5.28 -2.63 -10.42
CA ASP A 23 5.90 -2.79 -11.72
C ASP A 23 5.56 -1.58 -12.60
N GLU A 24 6.55 -0.75 -12.89
CA GLU A 24 6.40 0.43 -13.75
C GLU A 24 6.01 0.08 -15.19
N ASP A 25 6.42 -1.09 -15.69
CA ASP A 25 6.21 -1.44 -17.10
C ASP A 25 4.77 -1.86 -17.37
N SER A 26 4.15 -2.55 -16.40
CA SER A 26 2.76 -2.99 -16.46
C SER A 26 1.78 -2.06 -15.72
N ASN A 27 2.29 -1.14 -14.89
CA ASN A 27 1.53 -0.30 -13.96
C ASN A 27 0.69 -1.13 -12.97
N GLU A 28 1.31 -2.16 -12.39
CA GLU A 28 0.62 -3.14 -11.54
C GLU A 28 1.24 -3.23 -10.15
N PHE A 29 0.39 -3.52 -9.15
CA PHE A 29 0.78 -3.77 -7.77
C PHE A 29 0.63 -5.24 -7.42
N SER A 30 1.60 -5.77 -6.67
CA SER A 30 1.51 -7.07 -6.00
C SER A 30 1.86 -6.93 -4.52
N ILE A 31 1.19 -7.72 -3.67
CA ILE A 31 1.42 -7.73 -2.23
C ILE A 31 1.66 -9.16 -1.77
N GLU A 32 2.81 -9.38 -1.13
CA GLU A 32 3.17 -10.61 -0.45
C GLU A 32 3.08 -10.40 1.06
N VAL A 33 2.41 -11.30 1.76
CA VAL A 33 2.24 -11.24 3.22
C VAL A 33 3.48 -11.83 3.90
N ALA A 34 3.91 -11.24 5.01
CA ALA A 34 5.01 -11.77 5.80
C ALA A 34 4.70 -13.19 6.34
N ASP A 35 5.71 -14.06 6.37
CA ASP A 35 5.52 -15.47 6.75
C ASP A 35 5.10 -15.66 8.21
N ASP A 36 5.53 -14.75 9.09
CA ASP A 36 5.30 -14.73 10.53
C ASP A 36 4.12 -13.84 10.96
N LEU A 37 3.32 -13.34 10.00
CA LEU A 37 2.10 -12.61 10.28
C LEU A 37 0.95 -13.60 10.56
N THR A 38 0.23 -13.41 11.65
CA THR A 38 -1.03 -14.13 11.90
C THR A 38 -2.21 -13.36 11.31
N PRO A 39 -3.34 -14.02 10.97
CA PRO A 39 -4.52 -13.31 10.47
C PRO A 39 -5.04 -12.23 11.42
N GLU A 40 -4.91 -12.40 12.73
CA GLU A 40 -5.39 -11.41 13.72
C GLU A 40 -4.54 -10.13 13.77
N GLU A 41 -3.28 -10.21 13.33
CA GLU A 41 -2.37 -9.08 13.21
C GLU A 41 -2.52 -8.37 11.85
N ALA A 42 -3.24 -8.96 10.90
CA ALA A 42 -3.25 -8.48 9.54
C ALA A 42 -4.32 -7.38 9.34
N PRO A 43 -4.07 -6.38 8.47
CA PRO A 43 -5.11 -5.48 7.99
C PRO A 43 -6.26 -6.27 7.36
N PHE A 44 -7.49 -5.75 7.42
CA PHE A 44 -8.71 -6.48 7.06
C PHE A 44 -8.64 -7.22 5.71
N ILE A 45 -8.12 -6.56 4.66
CA ILE A 45 -7.95 -7.18 3.33
C ILE A 45 -6.99 -8.37 3.41
N PHE A 46 -5.87 -8.24 4.13
CA PHE A 46 -4.86 -9.29 4.23
C PHE A 46 -5.41 -10.45 5.05
N GLN A 47 -6.04 -10.17 6.20
CA GLN A 47 -6.70 -11.16 7.04
C GLN A 47 -7.64 -12.05 6.23
N HIS A 48 -8.52 -11.44 5.43
CA HIS A 48 -9.49 -12.16 4.60
C HIS A 48 -8.85 -13.20 3.66
N PHE A 49 -7.69 -12.88 3.08
CA PHE A 49 -6.97 -13.77 2.18
C PHE A 49 -6.10 -14.78 2.94
N MET A 50 -5.47 -14.38 4.04
CA MET A 50 -4.69 -15.27 4.90
C MET A 50 -5.54 -16.40 5.49
N GLU A 51 -6.77 -16.08 5.94
CA GLU A 51 -7.73 -17.09 6.43
C GLU A 51 -8.10 -18.13 5.37
N LYS A 52 -7.96 -17.79 4.09
CA LYS A 52 -8.17 -18.69 2.95
C LYS A 52 -6.88 -19.38 2.48
N GLY A 53 -5.77 -19.20 3.20
CA GLY A 53 -4.47 -19.82 2.89
C GLY A 53 -3.63 -19.08 1.86
N TYR A 54 -3.98 -17.85 1.48
CA TYR A 54 -3.19 -17.06 0.52
C TYR A 54 -1.99 -16.42 1.21
N LYS A 55 -0.82 -16.51 0.56
CA LYS A 55 0.40 -15.76 0.92
C LYS A 55 0.63 -14.53 0.05
N THR A 56 -0.08 -14.44 -1.06
CA THR A 56 -0.07 -13.29 -1.98
C THR A 56 -1.49 -12.80 -2.15
N ILE A 57 -1.68 -11.49 -2.01
CA ILE A 57 -2.99 -10.86 -2.19
C ILE A 57 -3.34 -10.88 -3.69
N PRO A 58 -4.58 -11.25 -4.07
CA PRO A 58 -4.99 -11.18 -5.47
C PRO A 58 -4.85 -9.76 -6.03
N LYS A 59 -4.45 -9.68 -7.30
CA LYS A 59 -4.02 -8.44 -7.96
C LYS A 59 -5.04 -7.31 -7.87
N GLU A 60 -6.33 -7.61 -8.05
CA GLU A 60 -7.40 -6.63 -7.96
C GLU A 60 -7.51 -5.99 -6.56
N TRP A 61 -7.17 -6.76 -5.53
CA TRP A 61 -7.18 -6.32 -4.14
C TRP A 61 -5.90 -5.56 -3.74
N CYS A 62 -4.79 -5.81 -4.43
CA CYS A 62 -3.58 -4.98 -4.27
C CYS A 62 -3.86 -3.52 -4.63
N LEU A 63 -4.47 -3.27 -5.80
CA LEU A 63 -4.83 -1.92 -6.21
C LEU A 63 -5.88 -1.30 -5.27
N HIS A 64 -6.83 -2.11 -4.79
CA HIS A 64 -7.82 -1.65 -3.81
C HIS A 64 -7.16 -1.15 -2.52
N TRP A 65 -6.25 -1.94 -1.94
CA TRP A 65 -5.49 -1.58 -0.74
C TRP A 65 -4.67 -0.30 -0.94
N VAL A 66 -4.06 -0.10 -2.12
CA VAL A 66 -3.36 1.15 -2.47
C VAL A 66 -4.33 2.33 -2.52
N LYS A 67 -5.52 2.15 -3.12
CA LYS A 67 -6.53 3.21 -3.25
C LYS A 67 -7.11 3.67 -1.92
N GLU A 68 -7.19 2.80 -0.92
CA GLU A 68 -7.59 3.18 0.44
C GLU A 68 -6.60 4.14 1.12
N ARG A 69 -5.35 4.21 0.63
CA ARG A 69 -4.25 4.98 1.24
C ARG A 69 -3.99 6.32 0.58
N ILE A 70 -4.64 6.60 -0.55
CA ILE A 70 -4.40 7.81 -1.32
C ILE A 70 -5.64 8.69 -1.35
N ILE A 71 -5.43 9.99 -1.51
CA ILE A 71 -6.53 10.93 -1.75
C ILE A 71 -7.07 10.67 -3.17
N PRO A 72 -8.37 10.35 -3.34
CA PRO A 72 -8.94 10.04 -4.65
C PRO A 72 -8.77 11.17 -5.67
N SER A 73 -8.60 10.81 -6.95
CA SER A 73 -8.40 11.76 -8.05
C SER A 73 -9.58 12.71 -8.28
N ASN A 74 -10.80 12.32 -7.85
CA ASN A 74 -12.00 13.16 -7.96
C ASN A 74 -12.18 14.13 -6.78
N ARG A 75 -11.22 14.24 -5.86
CA ARG A 75 -11.25 15.21 -4.77
C ARG A 75 -11.17 16.64 -5.33
N GLN A 76 -12.06 17.53 -4.88
CA GLN A 76 -11.95 18.96 -5.19
C GLN A 76 -10.57 19.48 -4.81
N LEU A 77 -9.96 20.28 -5.68
CA LEU A 77 -8.62 20.86 -5.52
C LEU A 77 -7.46 19.84 -5.47
N ILE A 78 -7.63 18.65 -6.04
CA ILE A 78 -6.55 17.64 -6.07
C ILE A 78 -5.23 18.18 -6.66
N GLY A 79 -5.28 19.05 -7.67
CA GLY A 79 -4.07 19.65 -8.24
C GLY A 79 -3.25 20.47 -7.24
N VAL A 80 -3.90 21.25 -6.37
CA VAL A 80 -3.24 22.02 -5.31
C VAL A 80 -2.67 21.09 -4.24
N ILE A 81 -3.39 20.01 -3.91
CA ILE A 81 -2.91 18.99 -2.97
C ILE A 81 -1.64 18.33 -3.53
N MET A 82 -1.65 17.95 -4.80
CA MET A 82 -0.49 17.34 -5.48
C MET A 82 0.70 18.29 -5.50
N GLU A 83 0.50 19.57 -5.82
CA GLU A 83 1.55 20.59 -5.80
C GLU A 83 2.20 20.70 -4.41
N ASN A 84 1.38 20.77 -3.35
CA ASN A 84 1.88 20.80 -1.97
C ASN A 84 2.62 19.53 -1.55
N LEU A 85 2.28 18.38 -2.14
CA LEU A 85 2.95 17.10 -1.92
C LEU A 85 4.18 16.91 -2.83
N GLY A 86 4.44 17.82 -3.78
CA GLY A 86 5.50 17.67 -4.77
C GLY A 86 5.25 16.56 -5.80
N VAL A 87 3.98 16.22 -6.05
CA VAL A 87 3.58 15.17 -6.98
C VAL A 87 3.28 15.77 -8.36
N PRO A 88 4.07 15.46 -9.41
CA PRO A 88 3.93 16.09 -10.72
C PRO A 88 2.74 15.56 -11.53
N GLU A 89 2.37 14.29 -11.30
CA GLU A 89 1.30 13.61 -12.01
C GLU A 89 0.54 12.68 -11.05
N TYR A 90 -0.79 12.68 -11.17
CA TYR A 90 -1.62 11.81 -10.36
C TYR A 90 -1.51 10.39 -10.91
N THR A 91 -0.80 9.54 -10.18
CA THR A 91 -0.88 8.09 -10.31
C THR A 91 -1.06 7.50 -8.92
N GLU A 92 -1.69 6.34 -8.82
CA GLU A 92 -1.81 5.63 -7.54
C GLU A 92 -0.44 5.43 -6.88
N TYR A 93 0.59 5.13 -7.68
CA TYR A 93 1.97 4.99 -7.21
C TYR A 93 2.53 6.30 -6.64
N ASN A 94 2.47 7.40 -7.39
CA ASN A 94 3.04 8.68 -6.95
C ASN A 94 2.37 9.18 -5.68
N MET A 95 1.04 9.08 -5.61
CA MET A 95 0.29 9.47 -4.42
C MET A 95 0.61 8.58 -3.22
N LEU A 96 0.72 7.26 -3.43
CA LEU A 96 1.08 6.31 -2.38
C LEU A 96 2.45 6.63 -1.78
N VAL A 97 3.45 6.88 -2.63
CA VAL A 97 4.82 7.22 -2.20
C VAL A 97 4.83 8.57 -1.48
N ALA A 98 4.17 9.60 -2.02
CA ALA A 98 4.11 10.92 -1.39
C ALA A 98 3.45 10.89 -0.01
N MET A 99 2.50 9.97 0.20
CA MET A 99 1.80 9.78 1.47
C MET A 99 2.44 8.71 2.37
N ASN A 100 3.56 8.11 1.97
CA ASN A 100 4.22 6.98 2.65
C ASN A 100 3.28 5.80 2.94
N GLY A 101 2.24 5.62 2.12
CA GLY A 101 1.21 4.60 2.32
C GLY A 101 0.41 4.73 3.61
N LYS A 102 0.49 5.88 4.31
CA LYS A 102 -0.23 6.15 5.56
C LYS A 102 -1.65 6.62 5.29
N CYS A 103 -2.59 6.14 6.08
CA CYS A 103 -3.96 6.62 6.12
C CYS A 103 -4.45 6.75 7.58
N THR A 104 -5.71 7.15 7.76
CA THR A 104 -6.32 7.31 9.10
C THR A 104 -7.04 6.05 9.58
N THR A 105 -7.15 5.01 8.76
CA THR A 105 -7.96 3.82 9.04
C THR A 105 -7.18 2.69 9.69
N ASP A 106 -5.86 2.64 9.50
CA ASP A 106 -4.96 1.64 10.08
C ASP A 106 -3.58 2.24 10.35
N GLY A 107 -2.70 1.46 10.99
CA GLY A 107 -1.34 1.84 11.30
C GLY A 107 -0.33 1.56 10.18
N CYS A 108 -0.78 1.15 8.99
CA CYS A 108 0.11 0.70 7.93
C CYS A 108 0.91 1.86 7.31
N TYR A 109 2.14 1.57 6.91
CA TYR A 109 2.97 2.45 6.10
C TYR A 109 3.96 1.65 5.27
N ILE A 110 4.54 2.29 4.24
CA ILE A 110 5.52 1.65 3.35
C ILE A 110 6.92 2.22 3.54
N VAL A 111 7.94 1.37 3.37
CA VAL A 111 9.36 1.74 3.43
C VAL A 111 10.06 1.16 2.19
N PRO A 112 10.72 1.97 1.35
CA PRO A 112 11.38 1.48 0.14
C PRO A 112 12.54 0.52 0.47
N ILE A 113 12.70 -0.51 -0.36
CA ILE A 113 13.83 -1.43 -0.31
C ILE A 113 14.93 -0.86 -1.22
N GLN A 114 16.14 -0.70 -0.68
CA GLN A 114 17.34 -0.30 -1.45
C GLN A 114 17.85 -1.43 -2.33
#